data_AF-C4FII4-F1
#
_entry.id   AF-C4FII4-F1
#
_cell.length_a   1.000
_cell.length_b   1.000
_cell.length_c   1.000
_cell.angle_alpha   90.00
_cell.angle_beta   90.00
_cell.angle_gamma   90.00
#
_symmetry.space_group_name_H-M   'P 1'
#
loop_
_entity.id
_entity.type
_entity.pdbx_description
1 polymer ?
#
loop_
_entity_poly.entity_id
_entity_poly.type
_entity_poly.pdbx_seq_one_letter_code
_entity_poly.pdbx_strand_id
1 'polypeptide(L)' 'METKKIYKFIILMGFVSLFGDTVYEGTKGIAGPYLYSLGASLFIVSFTAGLGEFLAML' A
#
# COMPACT_ATOMS: atom_id res chain seq x y z
N MET A 1 -17.73 32.53 7.09
CA MET A 1 -17.76 31.31 7.93
C MET A 1 -16.76 30.32 7.31
N GLU A 2 -15.72 29.94 8.06
CA GLU A 2 -15.00 28.65 7.94
C GLU A 2 -13.96 28.36 6.83
N THR A 3 -13.56 29.26 5.92
CA THR A 3 -12.54 28.92 4.87
C THR A 3 -11.24 28.36 5.44
N LYS A 4 -10.80 28.88 6.60
CA LYS A 4 -9.61 28.39 7.32
C LYS A 4 -9.78 26.95 7.84
N LYS A 5 -11.00 26.52 8.18
CA LYS A 5 -11.29 25.14 8.58
C LYS A 5 -11.32 24.22 7.36
N ILE A 6 -11.83 24.67 6.22
CA ILE A 6 -11.78 23.94 4.94
C ILE A 6 -10.33 23.65 4.53
N TYR A 7 -9.45 24.66 4.54
CA TYR A 7 -8.03 24.44 4.21
C TYR A 7 -7.34 23.49 5.21
N LYS A 8 -7.63 23.60 6.51
CA LYS A 8 -7.11 22.64 7.50
C LYS A 8 -7.57 21.21 7.21
N PHE A 9 -8.83 21.03 6.86
CA PHE A 9 -9.37 19.71 6.50
C PHE A 9 -8.68 19.13 5.25
N ILE A 10 -8.54 19.93 4.19
CA ILE A 10 -7.85 19.52 2.96
C ILE A 10 -6.41 19.09 3.26
N ILE A 11 -5.67 19.88 4.03
CA ILE A 11 -4.28 19.56 4.40
C ILE A 11 -4.22 18.26 5.22
N LEU A 12 -5.12 18.08 6.19
CA LEU A 12 -5.18 16.84 6.98
C LEU A 12 -5.50 15.63 6.10
N MET A 13 -6.46 15.74 5.20
CA MET A 13 -6.77 14.66 4.25
C MET A 13 -5.63 14.41 3.27
N GLY A 14 -4.88 15.44 2.90
CA GLY A 14 -3.64 15.30 2.11
C GLY A 14 -2.59 14.46 2.83
N PHE A 15 -2.40 14.67 4.14
CA PHE A 15 -1.54 13.79 4.94
C PHE A 15 -2.06 12.36 5.03
N VAL A 16 -3.37 12.16 5.22
CA VAL A 16 -3.98 10.82 5.22
C VAL A 16 -3.72 10.10 3.89
N SER A 17 -3.90 10.78 2.76
CA SER A 17 -3.61 10.23 1.43
C SER A 17 -2.13 9.88 1.28
N LEU A 18 -1.23 10.79 1.66
CA LEU A 18 0.20 10.59 1.57
C LEU A 18 0.67 9.39 2.39
N PHE A 19 0.15 9.24 3.61
CA PHE A 19 0.46 8.07 4.44
C PHE A 19 -0.16 6.79 3.88
N GLY A 20 -1.36 6.87 3.30
CA GLY A 20 -1.98 5.76 2.59
C GLY A 20 -1.11 5.23 1.46
N ASP A 21 -0.64 6.12 0.59
CA ASP A 21 0.22 5.78 -0.55
C ASP A 21 1.57 5.20 -0.08
N THR A 22 2.14 5.80 0.97
CA THR A 22 3.41 5.32 1.57
C THR A 22 3.26 3.90 2.13
N VAL A 23 2.16 3.61 2.82
CA VAL A 23 1.90 2.26 3.36
C VAL A 23 1.61 1.27 2.24
N TYR A 24 0.84 1.67 1.22
CA TYR A 24 0.52 0.80 0.08
C TYR A 24 1.78 0.39 -0.69
N GLU A 25 2.56 1.37 -1.14
CA GLU A 25 3.81 1.11 -1.88
C GLU A 25 4.87 0.44 -1.01
N GLY A 26 4.98 0.86 0.27
CA GLY A 26 5.89 0.24 1.23
C GLY A 26 5.57 -1.24 1.47
N THR A 27 4.30 -1.58 1.65
CA THR A 27 3.86 -2.97 1.85
C THR A 27 4.09 -3.81 0.59
N LYS A 28 3.79 -3.26 -0.59
CA LYS A 28 4.02 -3.94 -1.88
C LYS A 28 5.48 -4.35 -2.06
N GLY A 29 6.43 -3.50 -1.66
CA GLY A 29 7.86 -3.78 -1.75
C GLY A 29 8.37 -4.87 -0.79
N ILE A 30 7.71 -5.07 0.36
CA ILE A 30 8.20 -6.00 1.40
C ILE A 30 7.36 -7.28 1.53
N ALA A 31 6.16 -7.34 0.93
CA ALA A 31 5.24 -8.47 1.07
C ALA A 31 5.87 -9.81 0.66
N GLY A 32 6.58 -9.86 -0.49
CA GLY A 32 7.24 -11.07 -0.96
C GLY A 32 8.35 -11.58 -0.02
N PRO A 33 9.37 -10.75 0.30
CA PRO A 33 10.41 -11.11 1.27
C PRO A 33 9.87 -11.46 2.66
N TYR A 34 8.79 -10.81 3.11
CA TYR A 34 8.14 -11.10 4.39
C TYR A 34 7.44 -12.47 4.38
N LEU A 35 6.75 -12.83 3.30
CA LEU A 35 6.17 -14.17 3.16
C LEU A 35 7.26 -15.25 3.13
N TYR A 36 8.38 -14.98 2.45
CA TYR A 36 9.53 -15.88 2.46
C TYR A 36 10.11 -16.07 3.87
N SER A 37 10.24 -15.00 4.66
CA SER A 37 10.75 -15.10 6.04
C SER A 37 9.81 -15.87 6.99
N LEU A 38 8.50 -15.90 6.69
CA LEU A 38 7.51 -16.72 7.38
C LEU A 38 7.54 -18.21 6.97
N GLY A 39 8.44 -18.60 6.06
CA GLY A 39 8.59 -19.98 5.60
C GLY A 39 7.76 -20.34 4.36
N ALA A 40 7.21 -19.35 3.65
CA ALA A 40 6.56 -19.61 2.36
C ALA A 40 7.60 -20.10 1.33
N SER A 41 7.23 -21.10 0.54
CA SER A 41 8.08 -21.58 -0.55
C SER A 41 8.20 -20.53 -1.66
N LEU A 42 9.30 -20.56 -2.40
CA LEU A 42 9.51 -19.69 -3.59
C LEU A 42 8.33 -19.72 -4.56
N PHE A 43 7.74 -20.91 -4.77
CA PHE A 43 6.56 -21.09 -5.61
C PHE A 43 5.37 -20.25 -5.12
N ILE A 44 5.06 -20.30 -3.82
CA ILE A 44 3.94 -19.55 -3.23
C ILE A 44 4.20 -18.04 -3.31
N VAL A 45 5.42 -17.60 -2.99
CA VAL A 45 5.78 -16.18 -3.03
C VAL A 45 5.67 -15.62 -4.45
N SER A 46 6.23 -16.31 -5.45
CA SER A 46 6.16 -15.88 -6.85
C SER A 46 4.74 -15.96 -7.42
N PHE A 47 3.96 -16.99 -7.06
CA PHE A 47 2.58 -17.12 -7.49
C PHE A 47 1.69 -16.00 -6.93
N THR A 48 1.80 -15.72 -5.62
CA THR A 48 1.01 -14.67 -4.97
C THR A 48 1.39 -13.27 -5.43
N ALA A 49 2.68 -12.99 -5.65
CA ALA A 49 3.13 -11.72 -6.22
C ALA A 49 2.58 -11.50 -7.64
N GLY A 50 2.72 -12.49 -8.53
CA GLY A 50 2.22 -12.39 -9.91
C GLY A 50 0.70 -12.31 -9.99
N LEU A 51 -0.01 -13.06 -9.14
CA LEU A 51 -1.47 -13.01 -9.05
C LEU A 51 -1.96 -11.67 -8.50
N GLY A 52 -1.25 -11.09 -7.53
CA GLY A 52 -1.56 -9.76 -7.00
C GLY A 52 -1.42 -8.65 -8.06
N GLU A 53 -0.34 -8.67 -8.85
CA GLU A 53 -0.16 -7.72 -9.96
C GLU A 53 -1.22 -7.90 -11.05
N PHE A 54 -1.55 -9.15 -11.40
CA PHE A 54 -2.60 -9.43 -12.38
C PHE A 54 -3.97 -8.89 -11.93
N LEU A 55 -4.34 -9.10 -10.66
CA LEU A 55 -5.60 -8.59 -10.11
C LEU A 55 -5.61 -7.07 -9.99
N ALA A 56 -4.48 -6.44 -9.68
CA ALA A 56 -4.38 -4.98 -9.61
C ALA A 56 -4.51 -4.30 -10.99
N MET A 57 -4.22 -5.03 -12.07
CA MET A 57 -4.38 -4.56 -13.45
C MET A 57 -5.78 -4.79 -14.04
N LEU A 58 -6.61 -5.64 -13.43
CA LEU A 58 -7.96 -5.98 -13.91
C LEU A 58 -9.00 -4.91 -13.53
#